data_AF-A0A936HN24-F1
#
_entry.id   AF-A0A936HN24-F1
#
_cell.length_a   1.000
_cell.length_b   1.000
_cell.length_c   1.000
_cell.angle_alpha   90.00
_cell.angle_beta   90.00
_cell.angle_gamma   90.00
#
_symmetry.space_group_name_H-M   'P 1'
#
loop_
_entity.id
_entity.type
_entity.pdbx_description
1 polymer ?
#
loop_
_entity_poly.entity_id
_entity_poly.type
_entity_poly.pdbx_seq_one_letter_code
_entity_poly.pdbx_strand_id
1 'polypeptide(L)' 'MTLSISRIDELFATLAGRRIAVLGDVMLDRYYRGGVSRISPEAPVAVVDVDEEVEYRRGRQRGV' A
#
# COMPACT_ATOMS: atom_id res chain seq x y z
N MET A 1 19.12 12.53 -13.02
CA MET A 1 19.65 11.16 -12.85
C MET A 1 18.65 10.21 -13.47
N THR A 2 18.97 9.63 -14.61
CA THR A 2 18.07 8.68 -15.31
C THR A 2 18.58 7.27 -15.05
N LEU A 3 17.71 6.38 -14.58
CA LEU A 3 18.05 4.97 -14.37
C LEU A 3 17.89 4.23 -15.72
N SER A 4 18.93 3.55 -16.19
CA SER A 4 18.85 2.72 -17.40
C SER A 4 18.31 1.33 -17.09
N ILE A 5 17.70 0.68 -18.08
CA ILE A 5 17.14 -0.68 -17.96
C ILE A 5 18.24 -1.67 -17.55
N SER A 6 19.42 -1.59 -18.17
CA SER A 6 20.57 -2.45 -17.84
C SER A 6 21.01 -2.32 -16.37
N ARG A 7 20.89 -1.12 -15.79
CA ARG A 7 21.23 -0.91 -14.37
C ARG A 7 20.24 -1.58 -13.42
N ILE A 8 18.97 -1.68 -13.83
CA ILE A 8 17.93 -2.38 -13.07
C ILE A 8 18.24 -3.88 -13.03
N ASP A 9 18.62 -4.47 -14.17
CA ASP A 9 18.96 -5.89 -14.26
C ASP A 9 20.17 -6.25 -13.38
N GLU A 10 21.22 -5.41 -13.40
CA GLU A 10 22.37 -5.57 -12.52
C GLU A 10 21.98 -5.55 -11.04
N LEU A 11 21.13 -4.61 -10.64
CA LEU A 11 20.67 -4.49 -9.26
C LEU A 11 19.89 -5.74 -8.82
N PHE A 12 18.96 -6.22 -9.66
CA PHE A 12 18.23 -7.45 -9.35
C PHE A 12 19.14 -8.68 -9.29
N ALA A 13 20.15 -8.77 -10.14
CA ALA A 13 21.15 -9.84 -10.07
C ALA A 13 21.90 -9.84 -8.72
N THR A 14 22.21 -8.67 -8.16
CA THR A 14 22.89 -8.60 -6.84
C THR A 14 22.00 -8.96 -5.64
N LEU A 15 20.67 -8.84 -5.80
CA LEU A 15 19.69 -9.19 -4.76
C LEU A 15 19.40 -10.69 -4.72
N ALA A 16 19.62 -11.40 -5.84
CA ALA A 16 19.40 -12.83 -5.94
C ALA A 16 20.25 -13.62 -4.92
N GLY A 17 19.61 -14.56 -4.20
CA GLY A 17 20.29 -15.42 -3.21
C GLY A 17 20.59 -14.77 -1.86
N ARG A 18 20.23 -13.50 -1.65
CA ARG A 18 20.36 -12.84 -0.34
C ARG A 18 19.18 -13.23 0.56
N ARG A 19 19.48 -13.66 1.79
CA ARG A 19 18.46 -13.89 2.83
C ARG A 19 18.24 -12.60 3.60
N ILE A 20 17.03 -12.07 3.58
CA ILE A 20 16.63 -10.86 4.29
C ILE A 20 15.71 -11.27 5.44
N ALA A 21 16.07 -10.92 6.67
CA ALA A 21 15.21 -11.10 7.84
C ALA A 21 14.48 -9.78 8.12
N VAL A 22 13.14 -9.83 8.14
CA VAL A 22 12.30 -8.70 8.54
C VAL A 22 11.84 -8.97 9.97
N LEU A 23 12.22 -8.08 10.90
CA LEU A 23 11.86 -8.16 12.31
C LEU A 23 11.01 -6.94 12.66
N GLY A 24 9.80 -7.17 13.18
CA GLY A 24 8.86 -6.12 13.54
C GLY A 24 7.42 -6.61 13.46
N ASP A 25 6.49 -5.73 13.82
CA ASP A 25 5.06 -6.03 13.78
C ASP A 25 4.50 -5.96 12.36
N VAL A 26 3.54 -6.84 12.09
CA VAL A 26 2.79 -6.81 10.84
C VAL A 26 1.63 -5.85 10.97
N MET A 27 1.65 -4.78 10.19
CA MET A 27 0.51 -3.86 10.05
C MET A 27 -0.37 -4.26 8.87
N LEU A 28 -1.67 -4.12 9.06
CA LEU A 28 -2.68 -4.26 8.02
C LEU A 28 -3.25 -2.88 7.70
N ASP A 29 -2.97 -2.38 6.51
CA ASP A 29 -3.52 -1.12 6.03
C ASP A 29 -4.92 -1.38 5.45
N ARG A 30 -5.92 -0.69 6.00
CA ARG A 30 -7.28 -0.67 5.44
C ARG A 30 -7.53 0.69 4.81
N TYR A 31 -8.15 0.69 3.65
CA TYR A 31 -8.45 1.90 2.89
C TYR A 31 -9.96 2.03 2.74
N TYR A 32 -10.51 3.12 3.25
CA TYR A 32 -11.91 3.49 3.06
C TYR A 32 -11.99 4.58 1.98
N ARG A 33 -12.96 4.45 1.08
CA ARG A 33 -13.27 5.46 0.06
C ARG A 33 -14.68 5.99 0.30
N GLY A 34 -14.81 7.30 0.20
CA GLY A 34 -16.07 7.98 0.48
C GLY A 34 -16.00 9.47 0.20
N GLY A 35 -17.15 10.10 0.03
CA GLY A 35 -17.28 11.55 -0.14
C GLY A 35 -17.18 12.31 1.19
N VAL A 36 -16.89 13.61 1.12
CA VAL A 36 -17.01 14.54 2.25
C VAL A 36 -18.12 15.53 1.94
N SER A 37 -19.19 15.48 2.70
CA SER A 37 -20.38 16.34 2.51
C SER A 37 -20.47 17.46 3.54
N ARG A 38 -19.82 17.33 4.70
CA ARG A 38 -19.90 18.30 5.82
C ARG A 38 -18.69 18.27 6.74
N ILE A 39 -18.55 19.35 7.52
CA ILE A 39 -17.62 19.45 8.65
C ILE A 39 -18.33 19.02 9.93
N SER A 40 -17.61 18.34 10.83
CA SER A 40 -18.15 17.92 12.13
C SER A 40 -18.48 19.15 12.99
N PRO A 41 -19.64 19.17 13.69
CA PRO A 41 -19.97 20.23 14.63
C PRO A 41 -19.18 20.15 15.95
N GLU A 42 -18.53 19.01 16.24
CA GLU A 42 -17.79 18.76 17.49
C GLU A 42 -16.34 19.28 17.43
N ALA A 43 -15.74 19.28 16.24
CA ALA A 43 -14.37 19.71 16.00
C ALA A 43 -14.19 20.04 14.51
N PRO A 44 -13.19 20.86 14.12
CA PRO A 44 -12.94 21.24 12.73
C PRO A 44 -12.32 20.09 11.92
N VAL A 45 -13.03 18.96 11.84
CA VAL A 45 -12.65 17.75 11.12
C VAL A 45 -13.72 17.39 10.09
N ALA A 46 -13.30 16.92 8.92
CA ALA A 46 -14.21 16.47 7.88
C ALA A 46 -14.88 15.15 8.27
N VAL A 47 -16.16 15.00 7.96
CA VAL A 47 -16.86 13.72 8.08
C VAL A 47 -16.85 13.04 6.71
N VAL A 48 -16.28 11.83 6.64
CA VAL A 48 -16.27 11.01 5.43
C VAL A 48 -17.47 10.07 5.47
N ASP A 49 -18.38 10.20 4.51
CA ASP A 49 -19.44 9.24 4.26
C ASP A 49 -18.83 8.09 3.44
N VAL A 50 -18.56 6.95 4.08
CA VAL A 50 -17.84 5.83 3.44
C VAL A 50 -18.77 5.07 2.51
N ASP A 51 -18.43 5.08 1.21
CA ASP A 51 -19.20 4.41 0.15
C ASP A 51 -18.65 3.00 -0.14
N GLU A 52 -17.33 2.79 -0.01
CA GLU A 52 -16.65 1.53 -0.33
C GLU A 52 -15.47 1.26 0.62
N GLU A 53 -15.38 0.04 1.15
CA GLU A 53 -14.17 -0.47 1.81
C GLU A 53 -13.30 -1.18 0.77
N VAL A 54 -12.14 -0.61 0.47
CA VAL A 54 -11.19 -1.24 -0.46
C VAL A 54 -10.31 -2.21 0.33
N GLU A 55 -10.72 -3.47 0.33
CA GLU A 55 -9.94 -4.57 0.90
C GLU A 55 -8.77 -4.92 -0.04
N TYR A 56 -7.59 -4.36 0.22
CA TYR A 56 -6.36 -4.91 -0.36
C TYR A 56 -6.01 -6.20 0.38
N ARG A 57 -6.64 -7.32 -0.01
CA ARG A 57 -6.16 -8.64 0.39
C ARG A 57 -4.74 -8.80 -0.11
N ARG A 58 -3.76 -8.77 0.80
CA ARG A 58 -2.38 -9.18 0.53
C ARG A 58 -2.39 -10.49 -0.27
N GLY A 59 -2.01 -10.40 -1.55
CA GLY A 59 -1.44 -11.52 -2.30
C GLY A 59 -2.34 -12.71 -2.64
N ARG A 60 -3.63 -12.55 -2.93
CA ARG A 60 -4.36 -13.65 -3.60
C ARG A 60 -4.00 -13.68 -5.09
N GLN A 61 -2.95 -14.43 -5.45
CA GLN A 61 -2.81 -14.94 -6.80
C GLN A 61 -4.06 -15.78 -7.11
N ARG A 62 -4.92 -15.30 -8.02
CA ARG A 62 -5.88 -16.18 -8.66
C ARG A 62 -5.08 -17.02 -9.65
N GLY A 63 -4.81 -18.26 -9.28
CA GLY A 63 -4.56 -19.30 -10.26
C GLY A 63 -5.78 -19.42 -11.15
N VAL A 64 -5.61 -19.04 -12.41
CA VAL A 64 -6.23 -19.65 -13.58
C VAL A 64 -5.11 -19.80 -14.61
#